data_AF-A0ABD4Q5L0-F1
#
_entry.id   AF-A0ABD4Q5L0-F1
#
_cell.length_a   1.000
_cell.length_b   1.000
_cell.length_c   1.000
_cell.angle_alpha   90.00
_cell.angle_beta   90.00
_cell.angle_gamma   90.00
#
_symmetry.space_group_name_H-M   'P 1'
#
loop_
_entity.id
_entity.type
_entity.pdbx_description
1 polymer ?
#
loop_
_entity_poly.entity_id
_entity_poly.type
_entity_poly.pdbx_seq_one_letter_code
_entity_poly.pdbx_strand_id
1 'polypeptide(L)' 'IEIGKDLAVKHPEIKDYSDEERLKTFRQLGVDYEMEKLKKDLSDFNVHFDNWFSETSLYENGAIKNTLSKMKELGYT' A
#
# COMPACT_ATOMS: atom_id res chain seq x y z
N ILE A 1 8.80 3.69 -18.83
CA ILE A 1 8.77 5.17 -18.65
C ILE A 1 7.32 5.70 -18.66
N GLU A 2 6.29 4.87 -18.81
CA GLU A 2 4.90 5.34 -18.95
C GLU A 2 4.18 5.66 -17.62
N ILE A 3 4.52 5.00 -16.52
CA ILE A 3 3.86 5.20 -15.23
C ILE A 3 3.88 6.67 -14.77
N GLY A 4 5.00 7.37 -14.98
CA GLY A 4 5.11 8.76 -14.56
C GLY A 4 4.28 9.73 -15.39
N LYS A 5 3.99 9.38 -16.65
CA LYS A 5 3.04 10.13 -17.50
C LYS A 5 1.60 9.82 -17.12
N ASP A 6 1.27 8.55 -16.89
CA ASP A 6 -0.08 8.12 -16.47
C ASP A 6 -0.48 8.77 -15.14
N LEU A 7 0.44 8.76 -14.16
CA LEU A 7 0.29 9.42 -12.87
C LEU A 7 0.11 10.93 -13.01
N ALA A 8 0.88 11.58 -13.88
CA ALA A 8 0.76 13.02 -14.11
C ALA A 8 -0.54 13.43 -14.82
N VAL A 9 -1.17 12.51 -15.56
CA VAL A 9 -2.48 12.72 -16.19
C VAL A 9 -3.61 12.48 -15.20
N LYS A 10 -3.52 11.41 -14.39
CA LYS A 10 -4.53 11.09 -13.37
C LYS A 10 -4.55 12.06 -12.20
N HIS A 11 -3.39 12.61 -11.85
CA HIS A 11 -3.24 13.50 -10.71
C HIS A 11 -2.53 14.81 -11.08
N PRO A 12 -3.23 15.73 -11.77
CA PRO A 12 -2.65 17.01 -12.16
C PRO A 12 -2.34 17.91 -10.95
N GLU A 13 -2.98 17.69 -9.79
CA GLU A 13 -2.81 18.51 -8.58
C GLU A 13 -1.43 18.36 -7.92
N ILE A 14 -0.70 17.30 -8.24
CA ILE A 14 0.66 17.07 -7.71
C ILE A 14 1.62 18.17 -8.19
N LYS A 15 1.28 18.94 -9.23
CA LYS A 15 2.12 20.06 -9.68
C LYS A 15 2.17 21.23 -8.70
N ASP A 16 1.13 21.39 -7.89
CA ASP A 16 0.98 22.51 -6.94
C ASP A 16 1.55 22.19 -5.55
N TYR A 17 2.00 20.94 -5.34
CA TYR A 17 2.54 20.50 -4.05
C TYR A 17 4.01 20.92 -3.90
N SER A 18 4.43 21.10 -2.65
CA SER A 18 5.83 21.28 -2.28
C SER A 18 6.67 20.08 -2.73
N ASP A 19 7.95 20.25 -3.08
CA ASP A 19 8.81 19.15 -3.57
C ASP A 19 8.79 17.89 -2.68
N GLU A 20 8.76 18.07 -1.37
CA GLU A 20 8.68 16.98 -0.40
C GLU A 20 7.33 16.24 -0.44
N GLU A 21 6.22 16.97 -0.54
CA GLU A 21 4.87 16.41 -0.64
C GLU A 21 4.64 15.75 -2.00
N ARG A 22 5.22 16.30 -3.07
CA ARG A 22 5.23 15.69 -4.40
C ARG A 22 5.91 14.34 -4.37
N LEU A 23 7.12 14.26 -3.84
CA LEU A 23 7.87 13.01 -3.75
C LEU A 23 7.14 11.96 -2.90
N LYS A 24 6.59 12.37 -1.75
CA LYS A 24 5.83 11.47 -0.88
C LYS A 24 4.58 10.93 -1.60
N THR A 25 3.81 11.81 -2.22
CA THR A 25 2.59 11.44 -2.97
C THR A 25 2.93 10.55 -4.16
N PHE A 26 3.98 10.87 -4.91
CA PHE A 26 4.40 10.07 -6.07
C PHE A 26 4.86 8.67 -5.66
N ARG A 27 5.59 8.55 -4.54
CA ARG A 27 5.97 7.25 -3.98
C ARG A 27 4.73 6.44 -3.58
N GLN A 28 3.77 7.06 -2.89
CA GLN A 28 2.54 6.39 -2.47
C GLN A 28 1.75 5.89 -3.67
N LEU A 29 1.50 6.77 -4.65
CA LEU A 29 0.77 6.42 -5.86
C LEU A 29 1.47 5.33 -6.69
N GLY A 30 2.81 5.34 -6.74
CA GLY A 30 3.57 4.28 -7.39
C GLY A 30 3.39 2.91 -6.73
N VAL A 31 3.37 2.88 -5.39
CA VAL A 31 3.09 1.66 -4.62
C VAL A 31 1.66 1.18 -4.86
N ASP A 32 0.69 2.09 -4.84
CA ASP A 32 -0.72 1.74 -5.09
C ASP A 32 -0.93 1.22 -6.51
N TYR A 33 -0.31 1.85 -7.51
CA TYR A 33 -0.37 1.40 -8.91
C TYR A 33 0.21 0.00 -9.10
N GLU A 34 1.41 -0.26 -8.57
CA GLU A 34 2.01 -1.60 -8.66
C GLU A 34 1.17 -2.64 -7.90
N MET A 35 0.58 -2.27 -6.76
CA MET A 35 -0.34 -3.14 -6.04
C MET A 35 -1.57 -3.46 -6.87
N GLU A 36 -2.26 -2.49 -7.47
CA GLU A 36 -3.41 -2.76 -8.34
C GLU A 36 -3.05 -3.66 -9.51
N LYS A 37 -1.88 -3.45 -10.11
CA LYS A 37 -1.37 -4.31 -11.17
C LYS A 37 -1.16 -5.75 -10.67
N LEU A 38 -0.55 -5.91 -9.50
CA LEU A 38 -0.31 -7.23 -8.88
C LEU A 38 -1.63 -7.93 -8.54
N LYS A 39 -2.63 -7.20 -8.05
CA LYS A 39 -4.00 -7.70 -7.82
C LYS A 39 -4.62 -8.20 -9.12
N LYS A 40 -4.50 -7.41 -10.20
CA LYS A 40 -5.02 -7.77 -11.51
C LYS A 40 -4.31 -9.00 -12.07
N ASP A 41 -2.98 -9.04 -12.01
CA ASP A 41 -2.20 -10.19 -12.47
C ASP A 41 -2.61 -11.46 -11.71
N LEU A 42 -2.73 -11.40 -10.38
CA LEU A 42 -3.20 -12.54 -9.57
C LEU A 42 -4.64 -12.94 -9.88
N SER A 43 -5.52 -11.97 -10.13
CA SER A 43 -6.88 -12.23 -10.59
C SER A 43 -6.90 -12.91 -11.96
N ASP A 44 -6.00 -12.55 -12.88
CA ASP A 44 -5.86 -13.19 -14.19
C ASP A 44 -5.37 -14.66 -14.03
N PHE A 45 -4.64 -14.96 -12.95
CA PHE A 45 -4.32 -16.33 -12.50
C PHE A 45 -5.42 -17.00 -11.68
N ASN A 46 -6.62 -16.41 -11.58
CA ASN A 46 -7.75 -16.92 -10.82
C ASN A 46 -7.50 -17.03 -9.30
N VAL A 47 -6.55 -16.23 -8.79
CA VAL A 47 -6.22 -16.12 -7.36
C VAL A 47 -6.85 -14.84 -6.82
N HIS A 48 -7.85 -15.01 -5.94
CA HIS A 48 -8.55 -13.89 -5.31
C HIS A 48 -8.22 -13.83 -3.83
N PHE A 49 -7.73 -12.67 -3.38
CA PHE A 49 -7.53 -12.37 -1.98
C PHE A 49 -8.55 -11.33 -1.53
N ASP A 50 -9.25 -11.61 -0.43
CA ASP A 50 -10.24 -10.70 0.16
C ASP A 50 -9.59 -9.49 0.86
N ASN A 51 -8.38 -9.67 1.39
CA ASN A 51 -7.68 -8.66 2.18
C ASN A 51 -6.27 -8.44 1.67
N TRP A 52 -5.91 -7.18 1.47
CA TRP A 52 -4.58 -6.74 1.05
C TRP A 52 -4.03 -5.82 2.14
N PHE A 53 -2.85 -6.14 2.66
CA PHE A 53 -2.18 -5.36 3.69
C PHE A 53 -0.74 -5.09 3.28
N SER A 54 -0.27 -3.87 3.53
CA SER A 54 1.15 -3.55 3.46
C SER A 54 1.78 -3.77 4.83
N GLU A 55 3.07 -4.12 4.86
CA GLU A 55 3.82 -4.25 6.12
C GLU A 55 3.69 -2.98 6.97
N THR A 56 3.76 -1.80 6.34
CA THR A 56 3.53 -0.50 6.99
C THR A 56 2.15 -0.41 7.61
N SER A 57 1.08 -0.78 6.88
CA SER A 57 -0.28 -0.78 7.43
C SER A 57 -0.43 -1.76 8.60
N LEU A 58 0.27 -2.89 8.58
CA LEU A 58 0.24 -3.88 9.64
C LEU A 58 0.85 -3.32 10.94
N TYR A 59 1.93 -2.55 10.82
CA TYR A 59 2.54 -1.81 11.93
C TYR A 59 1.66 -0.67 12.43
N GLU A 60 1.09 0.14 11.53
CA GLU A 60 0.25 1.30 11.87
C GLU A 60 -1.08 0.91 12.49
N ASN A 61 -1.68 -0.21 12.05
CA ASN A 61 -2.99 -0.65 12.53
C ASN A 61 -2.94 -1.18 13.98
N GLY A 62 -1.76 -1.33 14.59
CA GLY A 62 -1.61 -1.84 15.96
C GLY A 62 -2.07 -3.29 16.15
N ALA A 63 -2.55 -3.95 15.09
CA ALA A 63 -3.02 -5.32 15.07
C ALA A 63 -1.91 -6.30 15.46
N ILE A 64 -0.66 -6.02 15.07
CA ILE A 64 0.51 -6.80 15.50
C ILE A 64 0.68 -6.71 17.01
N LYS A 65 0.60 -5.49 17.57
CA LYS A 65 0.82 -5.25 19.00
C LYS A 65 -0.29 -5.89 19.85
N ASN A 66 -1.53 -5.83 19.38
CA ASN A 66 -2.67 -6.50 20.00
C ASN A 66 -2.55 -8.03 19.91
N THR A 67 -2.14 -8.57 18.76
CA THR A 67 -1.95 -10.02 18.57
C THR A 67 -0.82 -10.56 19.43
N LEU A 68 0.31 -9.84 19.51
CA LEU A 68 1.42 -10.17 20.40
C LEU A 68 1.02 -10.12 21.88
N SER A 69 0.24 -9.11 22.28
CA SER A 69 -0.27 -9.01 23.64
C SER A 69 -1.24 -10.16 23.97
N LYS A 70 -2.12 -10.52 23.02
CA LYS A 70 -3.04 -11.66 23.12
C LYS A 70 -2.30 -12.99 23.24
N MET A 71 -1.25 -13.21 22.45
CA MET A 71 -0.38 -14.40 22.55
C MET A 71 0.30 -14.50 23.92
N LYS A 72 0.73 -13.36 24.47
CA LYS A 72 1.35 -13.28 25.80
C LYS A 72 0.34 -13.57 26.92
N GLU A 73 -0.89 -13.07 26.81
CA GLU A 73 -2.00 -13.40 27.72
C GLU A 73 -2.40 -14.87 27.67
N LEU A 74 -2.33 -15.49 26.48
CA LEU A 74 -2.66 -16.89 26.27
C LEU A 74 -1.53 -17.86 26.66
N GLY A 75 -0.40 -17.36 27.17
CA GLY A 75 0.70 -18.19 27.70
C GLY A 75 1.56 -18.88 26.64
N TYR A 76 1.53 -18.42 25.38
CA TYR A 76 2.36 -18.96 24.31
C TYR A 76 3.81 -18.42 24.31
N THR A 77 4.21 -17.64 25.32
CA THR A 77 5.61 -17.20 25.57
C THR A 77 5.83 -16.96 27.06
#